data_AF-A0A402D533-F1
#
_entry.id   AF-A0A402D533-F1
#
_cell.length_a   1.000
_cell.length_b   1.000
_cell.length_c   1.000
_cell.angle_alpha   90.00
_cell.angle_beta   90.00
_cell.angle_gamma   90.00
#
_symmetry.space_group_name_H-M   'P 1'
#
loop_
_entity.id
_entity.type
_entity.pdbx_description
1 polymer ?
#
loop_
_entity_poly.entity_id
_entity_poly.type
_entity_poly.pdbx_seq_one_letter_code
_entity_poly.pdbx_strand_id
1 'polypeptide(L)'
;MAARILAFLAYQNRFCARNEIVAACWGAHRVSGRDRLEDEAYQKQISNLRGIFTERLGVPWQDYLLTQPNGAQLKDGAFTTDVMQFNGLLAAGYGRSNDLNDRQAKLLEADALRRGYFLDGMNCEWIISQDGGARTDYTARFKDLRQEIQQLGSSAEHQAAPHVPYYDSLYEAIPDLRKAISQAKREIVLCGISLNVTIPIIYDILLDRLGDGLTIKFLLLDPASQWLSHFAAITGSDTVTQKQEVILTLHRLSSLISKAPAPPASDTINQLLIDVSVFDGFLPGRIYAVDPQNEDGQLFYFPYLNATTPSRLPGFTWSQRQTGPFETYTHAIWQLWQNRSRSDVRQ
;
A
#
# COMPACT_ATOMS: atom_id res chain seq x y z
N MET A 1 21.60 -7.94 -1.36
CA MET A 1 22.01 -9.16 -0.65
C MET A 1 22.48 -8.86 0.78
N ALA A 2 23.46 -7.98 0.99
CA ALA A 2 23.84 -7.49 2.33
C ALA A 2 22.63 -7.11 3.23
N ALA A 3 21.64 -6.39 2.68
CA ALA A 3 20.40 -6.05 3.40
C ALA A 3 19.59 -7.29 3.87
N ARG A 4 19.60 -8.39 3.11
CA ARG A 4 18.94 -9.65 3.50
C ARG A 4 19.66 -10.32 4.67
N ILE A 5 20.99 -10.33 4.64
CA ILE A 5 21.81 -10.85 5.75
C ILE A 5 21.54 -10.02 7.00
N LEU A 6 21.53 -8.69 6.89
CA LEU A 6 21.23 -7.81 8.01
C LEU A 6 19.83 -8.07 8.58
N ALA A 7 18.81 -8.17 7.72
CA ALA A 7 17.45 -8.48 8.13
C ALA A 7 17.34 -9.85 8.80
N PHE A 8 18.02 -10.87 8.27
CA PHE A 8 18.06 -12.21 8.87
C PHE A 8 18.74 -12.22 10.24
N LEU A 9 19.90 -11.58 10.38
CA LEU A 9 20.61 -11.50 11.65
C LEU A 9 19.82 -10.69 12.70
N ALA A 10 19.15 -9.62 12.27
CA ALA A 10 18.27 -8.82 13.12
C ALA A 10 17.04 -9.60 13.58
N TYR A 11 16.48 -10.44 12.71
CA TYR A 11 15.35 -11.31 13.04
C TYR A 11 15.75 -12.43 14.01
N GLN A 12 16.88 -13.09 13.76
CA GLN A 12 17.33 -14.22 14.58
C GLN A 12 17.81 -13.78 15.96
N ASN A 13 18.37 -12.57 16.08
CA ASN A 13 18.94 -12.00 17.30
C ASN A 13 19.84 -12.98 18.09
N ARG A 14 20.62 -13.78 17.36
CA ARG A 14 21.56 -14.77 17.89
C ARG A 14 22.71 -14.96 16.90
N PHE A 15 23.75 -15.67 17.32
CA PHE A 15 24.74 -16.17 16.39
C PHE A 15 24.10 -17.11 15.38
N CYS A 16 24.29 -16.78 14.10
CA CYS A 16 23.82 -17.57 12.98
C CYS A 16 25.02 -18.17 12.27
N ALA A 17 25.01 -19.50 12.12
CA ALA A 17 26.05 -20.17 11.37
C ALA A 17 25.98 -19.76 9.90
N ARG A 18 27.12 -19.77 9.21
CA ARG A 18 27.25 -19.33 7.82
C ARG A 18 26.25 -20.06 6.92
N ASN A 19 26.13 -21.37 7.06
CA ASN A 19 25.21 -22.19 6.29
C ASN A 19 23.74 -21.79 6.51
N GLU A 20 23.35 -21.39 7.72
CA GLU A 20 22.01 -20.85 8.01
C GLU A 20 21.79 -19.53 7.25
N ILE A 21 22.77 -18.61 7.31
CA ILE A 21 22.70 -17.31 6.63
C ILE A 21 22.62 -17.50 5.10
N VAL A 22 23.44 -18.41 4.55
CA VAL A 22 23.45 -18.71 3.11
C VAL A 22 22.12 -19.33 2.70
N ALA A 23 21.64 -20.37 3.41
CA ALA A 23 20.36 -21.00 3.14
C ALA A 23 19.21 -19.99 3.13
N ALA A 24 19.17 -19.10 4.13
CA ALA A 24 18.17 -18.05 4.23
C ALA A 24 18.28 -17.03 3.08
N CYS A 25 19.46 -16.48 2.83
CA CYS A 25 19.58 -15.33 1.94
C CYS A 25 19.66 -15.70 0.45
N TRP A 26 20.11 -16.92 0.12
CA TRP A 26 20.31 -17.43 -1.24
C TRP A 26 19.39 -18.60 -1.64
N GLY A 27 18.61 -19.15 -0.70
CA GLY A 27 17.69 -20.27 -0.94
C GLY A 27 18.28 -21.64 -0.61
N ALA A 28 17.43 -22.56 -0.13
CA ALA A 28 17.85 -23.87 0.41
C ALA A 28 18.52 -24.78 -0.63
N HIS A 29 18.17 -24.63 -1.91
CA HIS A 29 18.69 -25.47 -3.01
C HIS A 29 20.16 -25.23 -3.35
N ARG A 30 20.78 -24.18 -2.80
CA ARG A 30 22.18 -23.82 -3.10
C ARG A 30 23.19 -24.36 -2.08
N VAL A 31 22.71 -24.85 -0.93
CA VAL A 31 23.59 -25.35 0.15
C VAL A 31 24.02 -26.80 -0.11
N SER A 32 24.59 -27.09 -1.27
CA SER A 32 25.26 -28.37 -1.55
C SER A 32 26.78 -28.26 -1.35
N GLY A 33 27.19 -27.68 -0.22
CA GLY A 33 28.44 -27.95 0.49
C GLY A 33 29.80 -27.73 -0.20
N ARG A 34 29.92 -27.22 -1.44
CA ARG A 34 31.23 -27.15 -2.13
C ARG A 34 31.52 -25.97 -3.06
N ASP A 35 30.73 -24.89 -3.07
CA ASP A 35 31.07 -23.75 -3.92
C ASP A 35 31.90 -22.70 -3.17
N ARG A 36 33.21 -22.68 -3.46
CA ARG A 36 34.14 -21.58 -3.13
C ARG A 36 33.57 -20.21 -3.51
N LEU A 37 32.74 -20.15 -4.55
CA LEU A 37 32.03 -18.96 -4.99
C LEU A 37 31.00 -18.45 -3.98
N GLU A 38 30.34 -19.33 -3.22
CA GLU A 38 29.41 -18.93 -2.16
C GLU A 38 30.14 -18.38 -0.94
N ASP A 39 31.32 -18.92 -0.64
CA ASP A 39 32.21 -18.39 0.39
C ASP A 39 32.66 -16.98 0.06
N GLU A 40 33.17 -16.78 -1.16
CA GLU A 40 33.59 -15.46 -1.63
C GLU A 40 32.41 -14.48 -1.67
N ALA A 41 31.22 -14.93 -2.10
CA ALA A 41 30.02 -14.12 -2.09
C ALA A 41 29.56 -13.73 -0.67
N TYR A 42 29.54 -14.67 0.28
CA TYR A 42 29.22 -14.41 1.68
C TYR A 42 30.20 -13.41 2.29
N GLN A 43 31.50 -13.65 2.15
CA GLN A 43 32.54 -12.77 2.69
C GLN A 43 32.46 -11.37 2.09
N LYS A 44 32.18 -11.26 0.78
CA LYS A 44 31.93 -9.97 0.12
C LYS A 44 30.74 -9.23 0.73
N GLN A 45 29.62 -9.91 1.01
CA GLN A 45 28.46 -9.26 1.62
C GLN A 45 28.69 -8.87 3.08
N ILE A 46 29.42 -9.68 3.85
CA ILE A 46 29.83 -9.30 5.21
C ILE A 46 30.76 -8.08 5.18
N SER A 47 31.71 -8.03 4.25
CA SER A 47 32.56 -6.85 4.05
C SER A 47 31.75 -5.61 3.70
N ASN A 48 30.74 -5.74 2.82
CA ASN A 48 29.83 -4.63 2.50
C ASN A 48 29.06 -4.14 3.73
N LEU A 49 28.60 -5.04 4.61
CA LEU A 49 27.92 -4.65 5.86
C LEU A 49 28.85 -3.89 6.79
N ARG A 50 30.12 -4.31 6.93
CA ARG A 50 31.13 -3.58 7.69
C ARG A 50 31.35 -2.16 7.15
N GLY A 51 31.42 -2.04 5.82
CA GLY A 51 31.50 -0.75 5.13
C GLY A 51 30.29 0.14 5.44
N ILE A 52 29.08 -0.40 5.36
CA ILE A 52 27.85 0.34 5.70
C ILE A 52 27.89 0.87 7.13
N PHE A 53 28.26 0.07 8.11
CA PHE A 53 28.35 0.53 9.51
C PHE A 53 29.41 1.63 9.69
N THR A 54 30.60 1.42 9.11
CA THR A 54 31.71 2.36 9.28
C THR A 54 31.48 3.67 8.54
N GLU A 55 31.08 3.60 7.27
CA GLU A 55 31.02 4.75 6.37
C GLU A 55 29.69 5.52 6.48
N ARG A 56 28.55 4.82 6.65
CA ARG A 56 27.24 5.48 6.67
C ARG A 56 26.77 5.84 8.06
N LEU A 57 27.06 5.00 9.05
CA LEU A 57 26.64 5.26 10.42
C LEU A 57 27.73 5.95 11.25
N GLY A 58 28.96 6.04 10.74
CA GLY A 58 30.07 6.72 11.41
C GLY A 58 30.52 6.01 12.69
N VAL A 59 30.23 4.71 12.82
CA VAL A 59 30.50 3.91 14.02
C VAL A 59 31.38 2.70 13.70
N PRO A 60 32.25 2.26 14.63
CA PRO A 60 33.02 1.03 14.42
C PRO A 60 32.08 -0.16 14.21
N TRP A 61 32.20 -0.85 13.06
CA TRP A 61 31.32 -1.98 12.74
C TRP A 61 31.39 -3.09 13.79
N GLN A 62 32.53 -3.23 14.47
CA GLN A 62 32.75 -4.22 15.53
C GLN A 62 31.80 -4.02 16.72
N ASP A 63 31.28 -2.82 16.93
CA ASP A 63 30.33 -2.54 18.01
C ASP A 63 28.93 -3.08 17.70
N TYR A 64 28.66 -3.38 16.43
CA TYR A 64 27.33 -3.77 15.94
C TYR A 64 27.28 -5.19 15.40
N LEU A 65 28.37 -5.67 14.80
CA LEU A 65 28.42 -6.94 14.09
C LEU A 65 29.60 -7.78 14.59
N LEU A 66 29.28 -8.90 15.25
CA LEU A 66 30.24 -9.96 15.53
C LEU A 66 30.35 -10.87 14.29
N THR A 67 31.55 -11.02 13.75
CA THR A 67 31.81 -11.90 12.60
C THR A 67 32.84 -12.95 12.96
N GLN A 68 32.56 -14.20 12.63
CA GLN A 68 33.49 -15.32 12.74
C GLN A 68 33.62 -16.02 11.38
N PRO A 69 34.68 -16.82 11.14
CA PRO A 69 34.83 -17.55 9.87
C PRO A 69 33.60 -18.41 9.51
N ASN A 70 32.90 -18.93 10.52
CA ASN A 70 31.76 -19.83 10.41
C ASN A 70 30.40 -19.14 10.65
N GLY A 71 30.31 -17.81 10.74
CA GLY A 71 29.02 -17.16 10.98
C GLY A 71 29.08 -15.69 11.37
N ALA A 72 27.93 -15.15 11.75
CA ALA A 72 27.80 -13.77 12.17
C ALA A 72 26.65 -13.59 13.18
N GLN A 73 26.71 -12.50 13.94
CA GLN A 73 25.69 -12.09 14.91
C GLN A 73 25.65 -10.56 14.97
N LEU A 74 24.46 -9.97 15.11
CA LEU A 74 24.34 -8.59 15.58
C LEU A 74 24.47 -8.56 17.10
N LYS A 75 25.35 -7.70 17.63
CA LYS A 75 25.56 -7.60 19.08
C LYS A 75 24.29 -7.11 19.79
N ASP A 76 24.04 -7.59 21.00
CA ASP A 76 22.91 -7.13 21.81
C ASP A 76 22.99 -5.61 22.03
N GLY A 77 21.87 -4.91 21.85
CA GLY A 77 21.81 -3.46 21.96
C GLY A 77 22.37 -2.68 20.76
N ALA A 78 22.97 -3.35 19.77
CA ALA A 78 23.42 -2.73 18.52
C ALA A 78 22.25 -2.14 17.71
N PHE A 79 21.07 -2.76 17.81
CA PHE A 79 19.84 -2.29 17.20
C PHE A 79 18.68 -2.52 18.16
N THR A 80 18.03 -1.46 18.62
CA THR A 80 16.61 -1.58 18.95
C THR A 80 15.88 -1.66 17.61
N THR A 81 15.57 -2.86 17.16
CA THR A 81 14.75 -3.01 15.97
C THR A 81 13.32 -2.59 16.30
N ASP A 82 12.61 -2.02 15.31
CA ASP A 82 11.18 -1.74 15.43
C ASP A 82 10.43 -3.00 15.90
N VAL A 83 10.91 -4.19 15.55
CA VAL A 83 10.38 -5.50 16.00
C VAL A 83 10.58 -5.75 17.50
N MET A 84 11.77 -5.45 18.04
CA MET A 84 12.04 -5.60 19.47
C MET A 84 11.25 -4.58 20.29
N GLN A 85 11.16 -3.33 19.81
CA GLN A 85 10.30 -2.31 20.42
C GLN A 85 8.84 -2.72 20.35
N PHE A 86 8.37 -3.19 19.19
CA PHE A 86 7.03 -3.71 18.98
C PHE A 86 6.71 -4.85 19.96
N ASN A 87 7.56 -5.87 20.05
CA ASN A 87 7.36 -6.99 20.97
C ASN A 87 7.42 -6.56 22.44
N GLY A 88 8.27 -5.59 22.79
CA GLY A 88 8.33 -5.01 24.12
C GLY A 88 7.05 -4.27 24.49
N LEU A 89 6.50 -3.49 23.56
CA LEU A 89 5.23 -2.76 23.73
C LEU A 89 4.03 -3.72 23.80
N LEU A 90 4.01 -4.78 22.98
CA LEU A 90 3.01 -5.84 23.10
C LEU A 90 3.09 -6.53 24.47
N ALA A 91 4.29 -6.91 24.92
CA ALA A 91 4.45 -7.55 26.22
C ALA A 91 4.03 -6.64 27.39
N ALA A 92 4.32 -5.33 27.27
CA ALA A 92 3.86 -4.34 28.24
C ALA A 92 2.33 -4.18 28.24
N GLY A 93 1.72 -4.07 27.06
CA GLY A 93 0.27 -3.94 26.89
C GLY A 93 -0.50 -5.19 27.30
N TYR A 94 0.01 -6.40 27.03
CA TYR A 94 -0.68 -7.64 27.35
C TYR A 94 -0.42 -8.17 28.76
N GLY A 95 0.76 -7.91 29.33
CA GLY A 95 1.23 -8.68 30.49
C GLY A 95 1.57 -7.87 31.74
N ARG A 96 1.64 -6.53 31.68
CA ARG A 96 2.24 -5.75 32.79
C ARG A 96 1.46 -4.54 33.27
N SER A 97 0.50 -4.04 32.50
CA SER A 97 -0.29 -2.88 32.92
C SER A 97 -1.68 -3.30 33.42
N ASN A 98 -2.00 -2.93 34.67
CA ASN A 98 -3.36 -3.03 35.20
C ASN A 98 -4.22 -1.82 34.82
N ASP A 99 -3.62 -0.79 34.21
CA ASP A 99 -4.31 0.41 33.75
C ASP A 99 -4.69 0.24 32.28
N LEU A 100 -6.00 0.30 32.01
CA LEU A 100 -6.55 0.15 30.65
C LEU A 100 -6.04 1.25 29.71
N ASN A 101 -5.80 2.47 30.21
CA ASN A 101 -5.33 3.58 29.38
C ASN A 101 -3.87 3.39 28.99
N ASP A 102 -3.02 2.97 29.93
CA ASP A 102 -1.62 2.66 29.65
C ASP A 102 -1.51 1.43 28.72
N ARG A 103 -2.33 0.41 28.95
CA ARG A 103 -2.47 -0.73 28.03
C ARG A 103 -2.80 -0.28 26.61
N GLN A 104 -3.84 0.54 26.44
CA GLN A 104 -4.24 1.04 25.12
C GLN A 104 -3.13 1.89 24.48
N ALA A 105 -2.48 2.76 25.25
CA ALA A 105 -1.37 3.58 24.78
C ALA A 105 -0.20 2.73 24.27
N LYS A 106 0.17 1.66 24.99
CA LYS A 106 1.25 0.74 24.57
C LYS A 106 0.90 -0.04 23.30
N LEU A 107 -0.35 -0.45 23.13
CA LEU A 107 -0.80 -1.15 21.93
C LEU A 107 -0.88 -0.20 20.71
N LEU A 108 -1.29 1.06 20.90
CA LEU A 108 -1.26 2.09 19.86
C LEU A 108 0.18 2.45 19.46
N GLU A 109 1.09 2.57 20.43
CA GLU A 109 2.52 2.80 20.20
C GLU A 109 3.13 1.63 19.40
N ALA A 110 2.71 0.39 19.69
CA ALA A 110 3.11 -0.78 18.93
C ALA A 110 2.61 -0.73 17.47
N ASP A 111 1.33 -0.39 17.24
CA ASP A 111 0.79 -0.27 15.86
C ASP A 111 1.49 0.87 15.08
N ALA A 112 1.88 1.96 15.74
CA ALA A 112 2.58 3.08 15.12
C ALA A 112 4.00 2.74 14.63
N LEU A 113 4.65 1.72 15.18
CA LEU A 113 5.94 1.22 14.68
C LEU A 113 5.82 0.51 13.31
N ARG A 114 4.59 0.28 12.82
CA ARG A 114 4.34 -0.36 11.53
C ARG A 114 4.57 0.62 10.37
N ARG A 115 5.61 0.36 9.56
CA ARG A 115 5.91 1.12 8.34
C ARG A 115 5.53 0.43 7.03
N GLY A 116 4.83 -0.71 7.09
CA GLY A 116 4.46 -1.52 5.92
C GLY A 116 4.38 -3.01 6.26
N TYR A 117 4.48 -3.87 5.25
CA TYR A 117 4.65 -5.31 5.47
C TYR A 117 6.03 -5.61 6.08
N PHE A 118 6.11 -6.66 6.88
CA PHE A 118 7.36 -7.09 7.49
C PHE A 118 8.40 -7.40 6.40
N LEU A 119 9.48 -6.62 6.36
CA LEU A 119 10.54 -6.72 5.36
C LEU A 119 10.05 -6.57 3.90
N ASP A 120 9.08 -5.67 3.67
CA ASP A 120 8.57 -5.36 2.32
C ASP A 120 9.71 -5.09 1.31
N GLY A 121 9.57 -5.64 0.10
CA GLY A 121 10.61 -5.60 -0.93
C GLY A 121 11.74 -6.64 -0.80
N MET A 122 11.79 -7.44 0.27
CA MET A 122 12.75 -8.54 0.41
C MET A 122 12.09 -9.91 0.12
N ASN A 123 12.09 -10.34 -1.14
CA ASN A 123 11.68 -11.71 -1.53
C ASN A 123 12.64 -12.77 -0.94
N CYS A 124 12.44 -13.20 0.31
CA CYS A 124 13.25 -14.21 0.98
C CYS A 124 12.39 -15.40 1.43
N GLU A 125 12.77 -16.61 1.02
CA GLU A 125 12.00 -17.84 1.27
C GLU A 125 11.88 -18.20 2.76
N TRP A 126 12.86 -17.83 3.60
CA TRP A 126 12.82 -18.10 5.04
C TRP A 126 11.81 -17.26 5.81
N ILE A 127 11.37 -16.13 5.25
CA ILE A 127 10.23 -15.36 5.78
C ILE A 127 8.93 -16.17 5.61
N ILE A 128 8.92 -17.12 4.67
CA ILE A 128 7.74 -17.91 4.29
C ILE A 128 7.76 -19.30 4.97
N SER A 129 8.93 -19.89 5.27
CA SER A 129 9.04 -21.33 5.53
C SER A 129 9.24 -21.78 6.99
N GLN A 130 9.60 -20.92 7.94
CA GLN A 130 10.03 -21.41 9.28
C GLN A 130 8.92 -21.73 10.30
N ASP A 131 7.64 -21.44 10.03
CA ASP A 131 6.54 -21.66 10.99
C ASP A 131 5.61 -22.83 10.64
N GLY A 132 6.07 -23.83 9.87
CA GLY A 132 5.39 -25.12 9.76
C GLY A 132 3.90 -25.03 9.39
N GLY A 133 3.57 -24.44 8.23
CA GLY A 133 2.23 -24.47 7.66
C GLY A 133 1.17 -23.61 8.35
N ALA A 134 1.41 -23.14 9.58
CA ALA A 134 0.71 -22.01 10.13
C ALA A 134 1.55 -20.78 9.81
N ARG A 135 1.06 -19.89 8.95
CA ARG A 135 1.49 -18.49 9.07
C ARG A 135 1.32 -18.17 10.57
N THR A 136 2.39 -17.87 11.32
CA THR A 136 2.22 -16.87 12.37
C THR A 136 1.95 -15.61 11.58
N ASP A 137 0.68 -15.49 11.18
CA ASP A 137 0.21 -14.45 10.31
C ASP A 137 0.32 -13.24 11.21
N TYR A 138 1.45 -12.55 11.13
CA TYR A 138 1.61 -11.29 11.82
C TYR A 138 0.40 -10.43 11.45
N THR A 139 -0.14 -10.54 10.23
CA THR A 139 -1.45 -10.02 9.82
C THR A 139 -2.63 -10.48 10.69
N ALA A 140 -2.75 -11.75 11.09
CA ALA A 140 -3.79 -12.22 12.01
C ALA A 140 -3.56 -11.70 13.44
N ARG A 141 -2.33 -11.77 13.96
CA ARG A 141 -1.99 -11.16 15.26
C ARG A 141 -2.23 -9.64 15.27
N PHE A 142 -2.01 -8.96 14.15
CA PHE A 142 -2.30 -7.53 13.97
C PHE A 142 -3.80 -7.26 13.85
N LYS A 143 -4.55 -8.16 13.21
CA LYS A 143 -6.02 -8.08 13.16
C LYS A 143 -6.63 -8.20 14.57
N ASP A 144 -6.12 -9.15 15.35
CA ASP A 144 -6.51 -9.34 16.75
C ASP A 144 -6.15 -8.09 17.59
N LEU A 145 -4.93 -7.57 17.45
CA LEU A 145 -4.48 -6.34 18.11
C LEU A 145 -5.41 -5.14 17.82
N ARG A 146 -5.84 -4.96 16.57
CA ARG A 146 -6.74 -3.86 16.18
C ARG A 146 -8.14 -4.01 16.75
N GLN A 147 -8.69 -5.23 16.69
CA GLN A 147 -9.98 -5.51 17.32
C GLN A 147 -9.93 -5.23 18.82
N GLU A 148 -8.81 -5.55 19.47
CA GLU A 148 -8.63 -5.33 20.89
C GLU A 148 -8.41 -3.84 21.25
N ILE A 149 -7.62 -3.10 20.47
CA ILE A 149 -7.52 -1.63 20.60
C ILE A 149 -8.91 -0.98 20.44
N GLN A 150 -9.71 -1.46 19.48
CA GLN A 150 -11.06 -0.96 19.22
C GLN A 150 -12.03 -1.29 20.37
N GLN A 151 -11.92 -2.49 20.96
CA GLN A 151 -12.68 -2.87 22.16
C GLN A 151 -12.29 -2.00 23.36
N LEU A 152 -11.00 -1.76 23.60
CA LEU A 152 -10.51 -0.92 24.69
C LEU A 152 -10.93 0.56 24.53
N GLY A 153 -10.90 1.07 23.30
CA GLY A 153 -11.32 2.44 22.98
C GLY A 153 -12.84 2.69 23.10
N SER A 154 -13.67 1.65 22.98
CA SER A 154 -15.13 1.77 23.16
C SER A 154 -15.56 2.02 24.61
N SER A 155 -14.66 1.81 25.58
CA SER A 155 -14.89 2.01 27.02
C SER A 155 -14.36 3.34 27.59
N ALA A 156 -13.58 4.12 26.84
CA ALA A 156 -13.00 5.37 27.30
C ALA A 156 -13.45 6.54 26.41
N GLU A 157 -14.26 7.45 26.95
CA GLU A 157 -14.58 8.75 26.34
C GLU A 157 -13.31 9.61 26.30
N HIS A 158 -12.47 9.39 25.28
CA HIS A 158 -11.44 10.33 24.86
C HIS A 158 -11.62 10.56 23.36
N GLN A 159 -11.32 11.78 22.91
CA GLN A 159 -11.32 12.18 21.50
C GLN A 159 -10.37 11.28 20.71
N ALA A 160 -10.88 10.13 20.27
CA ALA A 160 -10.14 9.17 19.49
C ALA A 160 -9.69 9.88 18.20
N ALA A 161 -8.41 9.71 17.86
CA ALA A 161 -7.92 10.06 16.53
C ALA A 161 -8.92 9.51 15.50
N PRO A 162 -9.32 10.31 14.50
CA PRO A 162 -10.37 9.91 13.58
C PRO A 162 -10.03 8.56 12.99
N HIS A 163 -10.86 7.55 13.29
CA HIS A 163 -10.69 6.20 12.78
C HIS A 163 -10.77 6.26 11.26
N VAL A 164 -9.64 6.06 10.58
CA VAL A 164 -9.55 5.95 9.12
C VAL A 164 -10.05 4.55 8.75
N PRO A 165 -11.23 4.41 8.10
CA PRO A 165 -11.71 3.10 7.72
C PRO A 165 -10.76 2.47 6.69
N TYR A 166 -10.51 1.18 6.89
CA TYR A 166 -9.61 0.36 6.10
C TYR A 166 -10.37 -0.82 5.52
N TYR A 167 -10.04 -1.18 4.29
CA TYR A 167 -10.62 -2.30 3.56
C TYR A 167 -9.52 -3.27 3.17
N ASP A 168 -9.74 -4.58 3.35
CA ASP A 168 -8.77 -5.61 2.93
C ASP A 168 -8.75 -5.74 1.39
N SER A 169 -9.82 -5.30 0.72
CA SER A 169 -9.92 -5.32 -0.74
C SER A 169 -10.80 -4.20 -1.32
N LEU A 170 -10.66 -3.95 -2.63
CA LEU A 170 -11.53 -3.05 -3.37
C LEU A 170 -13.01 -3.48 -3.25
N TYR A 171 -13.29 -4.79 -3.30
CA TYR A 171 -14.65 -5.31 -3.24
C TYR A 171 -15.35 -5.01 -1.92
N GLU A 172 -14.61 -5.01 -0.81
CA GLU A 172 -15.15 -4.63 0.51
C GLU A 172 -15.51 -3.15 0.57
N ALA A 173 -14.77 -2.30 -0.16
CA ALA A 173 -15.05 -0.87 -0.23
C ALA A 173 -16.18 -0.49 -1.19
N ILE A 174 -16.60 -1.39 -2.09
CA ILE A 174 -17.63 -1.10 -3.11
C ILE A 174 -18.96 -0.63 -2.51
N PRO A 175 -19.53 -1.24 -1.46
CA PRO A 175 -20.78 -0.78 -0.88
C PRO A 175 -20.71 0.68 -0.40
N ASP A 176 -19.62 1.04 0.27
CA ASP A 176 -19.41 2.40 0.79
C ASP A 176 -19.10 3.40 -0.33
N LEU A 177 -18.32 2.99 -1.34
CA LEU A 177 -18.11 3.80 -2.54
C LEU A 177 -19.43 4.06 -3.30
N ARG A 178 -20.27 3.03 -3.48
CA ARG A 178 -21.59 3.17 -4.12
C ARG A 178 -22.48 4.11 -3.31
N LYS A 179 -22.50 3.96 -1.98
CA LYS A 179 -23.23 4.86 -1.09
C LYS A 179 -22.75 6.30 -1.24
N ALA A 180 -21.43 6.54 -1.25
CA ALA A 180 -20.86 7.86 -1.45
C ALA A 180 -21.29 8.47 -2.80
N ILE A 181 -21.14 7.71 -3.89
CA ILE A 181 -21.57 8.12 -5.24
C ILE A 181 -23.07 8.45 -5.28
N SER A 182 -23.91 7.67 -4.60
CA SER A 182 -25.38 7.91 -4.57
C SER A 182 -25.74 9.24 -3.91
N GLN A 183 -24.91 9.67 -2.95
CA GLN A 183 -25.09 10.88 -2.16
C GLN A 183 -24.35 12.09 -2.75
N ALA A 184 -23.57 11.89 -3.81
CA ALA A 184 -22.76 12.93 -4.45
C ALA A 184 -23.64 14.04 -5.01
N LYS A 185 -23.34 15.30 -4.68
CA LYS A 185 -24.14 16.47 -5.04
C LYS A 185 -23.61 17.22 -6.24
N ARG A 186 -22.30 17.20 -6.50
CA ARG A 186 -21.66 18.05 -7.52
C ARG A 186 -20.74 17.29 -8.46
N GLU A 187 -19.80 16.53 -7.91
CA GLU A 187 -18.70 16.02 -8.70
C GLU A 187 -18.19 14.66 -8.20
N ILE A 188 -17.85 13.78 -9.13
CA ILE A 188 -17.07 12.58 -8.85
C ILE A 188 -15.82 12.60 -9.72
N VAL A 189 -14.67 12.31 -9.13
CA VAL A 189 -13.39 12.16 -9.83
C VAL A 189 -12.86 10.75 -9.61
N LEU A 190 -12.67 10.00 -10.69
CA LEU A 190 -12.10 8.67 -10.67
C LEU A 190 -10.75 8.67 -11.38
N CYS A 191 -9.70 8.33 -10.66
CA CYS A 191 -8.32 8.36 -11.13
C CYS A 191 -7.64 7.01 -10.94
N GLY A 192 -6.86 6.55 -11.93
CA GLY A 192 -6.14 5.28 -11.85
C GLY A 192 -5.43 4.94 -13.16
N ILE A 193 -4.63 3.87 -13.16
CA ILE A 193 -4.07 3.30 -14.40
C ILE A 193 -5.21 2.75 -15.26
N SER A 194 -5.94 1.80 -14.71
CA SER A 194 -7.14 1.17 -15.27
C SER A 194 -8.22 1.12 -14.21
N LEU A 195 -9.45 1.39 -14.63
CA LEU A 195 -10.67 1.30 -13.83
C LEU A 195 -11.59 0.18 -14.32
N ASN A 196 -11.04 -0.76 -15.10
CA ASN A 196 -11.76 -1.85 -15.72
C ASN A 196 -12.55 -2.69 -14.71
N VAL A 197 -12.04 -2.89 -13.49
CA VAL A 197 -12.76 -3.62 -12.42
C VAL A 197 -13.89 -2.77 -11.83
N THR A 198 -13.65 -1.48 -11.60
CA THR A 198 -14.56 -0.61 -10.86
C THR A 198 -15.75 -0.18 -11.72
N ILE A 199 -15.51 0.27 -12.96
CA ILE A 199 -16.55 0.84 -13.83
C ILE A 199 -17.78 -0.07 -13.98
N PRO A 200 -17.67 -1.38 -14.28
CA PRO A 200 -18.85 -2.24 -14.40
C PRO A 200 -19.67 -2.35 -13.12
N ILE A 201 -19.00 -2.29 -11.97
CA ILE A 201 -19.62 -2.49 -10.66
C ILE A 201 -20.44 -1.27 -10.25
N ILE A 202 -20.04 -0.08 -10.70
CA ILE A 202 -20.72 1.19 -10.39
C ILE A 202 -21.42 1.80 -11.62
N TYR A 203 -21.55 1.04 -12.71
CA TYR A 203 -22.01 1.56 -14.00
C TYR A 203 -23.42 2.14 -13.94
N ASP A 204 -24.34 1.40 -13.30
CA ASP A 204 -25.73 1.78 -13.09
C ASP A 204 -25.85 3.09 -12.32
N ILE A 205 -25.15 3.19 -11.19
CA ILE A 205 -25.24 4.36 -10.32
C ILE A 205 -24.58 5.60 -10.96
N LEU A 206 -23.53 5.43 -11.78
CA LEU A 206 -22.95 6.54 -12.53
C LEU A 206 -23.96 7.10 -13.55
N LEU A 207 -24.70 6.23 -14.27
CA LEU A 207 -25.74 6.68 -15.20
C LEU A 207 -26.87 7.42 -14.49
N ASP A 208 -27.33 6.90 -13.35
CA ASP A 208 -28.38 7.55 -12.56
C ASP A 208 -27.94 8.94 -12.11
N ARG A 209 -26.72 9.06 -11.55
CA ARG A 209 -26.18 10.36 -11.11
C ARG A 209 -25.96 11.34 -12.26
N LEU A 210 -25.60 10.87 -13.45
CA LEU A 210 -25.52 11.72 -14.65
C LEU A 210 -26.89 12.28 -15.04
N GLY A 211 -27.97 11.50 -14.86
CA GLY A 211 -29.36 11.95 -15.04
C GLY A 211 -29.73 13.11 -14.12
N ASP A 212 -29.14 13.14 -12.93
CA ASP A 212 -29.32 14.21 -11.95
C ASP A 212 -28.43 15.44 -12.21
N GLY A 213 -27.68 15.47 -13.32
CA GLY A 213 -26.80 16.58 -13.69
C GLY A 213 -25.44 16.58 -12.99
N LEU A 214 -25.02 15.46 -12.39
CA LEU A 214 -23.72 15.34 -11.74
C LEU A 214 -22.57 15.38 -12.77
N THR A 215 -21.48 16.05 -12.43
CA THR A 215 -20.25 16.00 -13.26
C THR A 215 -19.38 14.81 -12.84
N ILE A 216 -18.96 14.00 -13.81
CA ILE A 216 -18.10 12.84 -13.59
C ILE A 216 -16.82 12.97 -14.41
N LYS A 217 -15.69 12.93 -13.72
CA LYS A 217 -14.34 13.09 -14.27
C LYS A 217 -13.58 11.78 -14.19
N PHE A 218 -13.01 11.35 -15.30
CA PHE A 218 -12.15 10.17 -15.39
C PHE A 218 -10.75 10.60 -15.80
N LEU A 219 -9.75 10.23 -14.99
CA LEU A 219 -8.34 10.47 -15.28
C LEU A 219 -7.59 9.13 -15.33
N LEU A 220 -7.21 8.72 -16.54
CA LEU A 220 -6.59 7.41 -16.79
C LEU A 220 -5.14 7.56 -17.25
N LEU A 221 -4.29 6.56 -16.99
CA LEU A 221 -2.95 6.55 -17.59
C LEU A 221 -3.07 6.43 -19.11
N ASP A 222 -2.28 7.18 -19.86
CA ASP A 222 -2.23 7.06 -21.32
C ASP A 222 -1.79 5.63 -21.71
N PRO A 223 -2.54 4.91 -22.58
CA PRO A 223 -2.14 3.58 -23.06
C PRO A 223 -0.82 3.57 -23.86
N ALA A 224 -0.31 4.73 -24.28
CA ALA A 224 1.00 4.91 -24.89
C ALA A 224 2.10 5.31 -23.88
N SER A 225 1.74 5.52 -22.60
CA SER A 225 2.68 5.94 -21.56
C SER A 225 3.78 4.91 -21.33
N GLN A 226 5.02 5.40 -21.21
CA GLN A 226 6.16 4.60 -20.77
C GLN A 226 6.02 4.10 -19.32
N TRP A 227 5.18 4.74 -18.50
CA TRP A 227 4.93 4.35 -17.11
C TRP A 227 4.21 3.02 -16.97
N LEU A 228 3.52 2.53 -18.02
CA LEU A 228 2.87 1.21 -18.00
C LEU A 228 3.85 0.09 -17.65
N SER A 229 5.10 0.17 -18.12
CA SER A 229 6.16 -0.81 -17.81
C SER A 229 6.51 -0.84 -16.32
N HIS A 230 6.54 0.33 -15.67
CA HIS A 230 6.82 0.47 -14.25
C HIS A 230 5.67 -0.13 -13.42
N PHE A 231 4.43 0.13 -13.82
CA PHE A 231 3.27 -0.43 -13.14
C PHE A 231 3.11 -1.93 -13.36
N ALA A 232 3.44 -2.43 -14.54
CA ALA A 232 3.51 -3.86 -14.82
C ALA A 232 4.49 -4.54 -13.83
N ALA A 233 5.67 -3.95 -13.63
CA ALA A 233 6.65 -4.46 -12.67
C ALA A 233 6.13 -4.45 -11.21
N ILE A 234 5.46 -3.37 -10.78
CA ILE A 234 4.86 -3.29 -9.44
C ILE A 234 3.76 -4.36 -9.30
N THR A 235 2.78 -4.37 -10.19
CA THR A 235 1.61 -5.26 -10.08
C THR A 235 1.91 -6.72 -10.40
N GLY A 236 3.12 -7.06 -10.87
CA GLY A 236 3.52 -8.40 -11.24
C GLY A 236 2.84 -8.89 -12.53
N SER A 237 2.39 -7.97 -13.39
CA SER A 237 1.82 -8.27 -14.70
C SER A 237 2.81 -7.89 -15.83
N ASP A 238 2.50 -8.23 -17.06
CA ASP A 238 3.23 -7.71 -18.22
C ASP A 238 2.63 -6.38 -18.72
N THR A 239 3.43 -5.61 -19.46
CA THR A 239 3.05 -4.30 -20.00
C THR A 239 1.90 -4.38 -21.01
N VAL A 240 1.81 -5.46 -21.78
CA VAL A 240 0.75 -5.63 -22.80
C VAL A 240 -0.61 -5.80 -22.10
N THR A 241 -0.65 -6.61 -21.05
CA THR A 241 -1.84 -6.78 -20.20
C THR A 241 -2.28 -5.43 -19.59
N GLN A 242 -1.36 -4.64 -19.02
CA GLN A 242 -1.73 -3.33 -18.48
C GLN A 242 -2.29 -2.40 -19.55
N LYS A 243 -1.67 -2.37 -20.74
CA LYS A 243 -2.17 -1.58 -21.87
C LYS A 243 -3.58 -2.00 -22.29
N GLN A 244 -3.84 -3.31 -22.36
CA GLN A 244 -5.17 -3.83 -22.68
C GLN A 244 -6.20 -3.43 -21.62
N GLU A 245 -5.85 -3.47 -20.35
CA GLU A 245 -6.72 -3.04 -19.24
C GLU A 245 -7.11 -1.55 -19.33
N VAL A 246 -6.17 -0.68 -19.73
CA VAL A 246 -6.46 0.75 -19.99
C VAL A 246 -7.42 0.88 -21.18
N ILE A 247 -7.13 0.22 -22.30
CA ILE A 247 -7.97 0.26 -23.51
C ILE A 247 -9.39 -0.24 -23.23
N LEU A 248 -9.53 -1.33 -22.47
CA LEU A 248 -10.83 -1.86 -22.04
C LEU A 248 -11.59 -0.85 -21.17
N THR A 249 -10.88 -0.14 -20.28
CA THR A 249 -11.48 0.94 -19.49
C THR A 249 -12.00 2.05 -20.41
N LEU A 250 -11.21 2.52 -21.36
CA LEU A 250 -11.59 3.57 -22.31
C LEU A 250 -12.81 3.16 -23.16
N HIS A 251 -12.86 1.92 -23.65
CA HIS A 251 -14.04 1.41 -24.36
C HIS A 251 -15.30 1.40 -23.48
N ARG A 252 -15.18 0.99 -22.21
CA ARG A 252 -16.31 1.02 -21.26
C ARG A 252 -16.79 2.44 -20.99
N LEU A 253 -15.87 3.40 -20.89
CA LEU A 253 -16.21 4.81 -20.73
C LEU A 253 -16.88 5.38 -21.99
N SER A 254 -16.46 4.99 -23.19
CA SER A 254 -17.14 5.35 -24.44
C SER A 254 -18.60 4.86 -24.44
N SER A 255 -18.85 3.62 -23.98
CA SER A 255 -20.22 3.12 -23.78
C SER A 255 -20.99 3.86 -22.70
N LEU A 256 -20.34 4.34 -21.63
CA LEU A 256 -21.01 5.14 -20.61
C LEU A 256 -21.43 6.50 -21.21
N ILE A 257 -20.55 7.15 -21.96
CA ILE A 257 -20.80 8.42 -22.64
C ILE A 257 -21.98 8.30 -23.62
N SER A 258 -22.05 7.21 -24.40
CA SER A 258 -23.12 7.04 -25.39
C SER A 258 -24.49 6.77 -24.77
N LYS A 259 -24.54 6.28 -23.53
CA LYS A 259 -25.79 6.04 -22.78
C LYS A 259 -26.11 7.15 -21.78
N ALA A 260 -25.22 8.11 -21.60
CA ALA A 260 -25.43 9.22 -20.68
C ALA A 260 -26.66 10.03 -21.15
N PRO A 261 -27.56 10.39 -20.22
CA PRO A 261 -28.70 11.24 -20.57
C PRO A 261 -28.21 12.60 -21.08
N ALA A 262 -28.98 13.20 -21.99
CA ALA A 262 -28.70 14.56 -22.43
C ALA A 262 -28.78 15.51 -21.22
N PRO A 263 -27.87 16.51 -21.12
CA PRO A 263 -27.93 17.48 -20.04
C PRO A 263 -29.29 18.19 -20.06
N PRO A 264 -29.88 18.48 -18.88
CA PRO A 264 -31.14 19.19 -18.79
C PRO A 264 -31.01 20.55 -19.51
N ALA A 265 -32.01 20.86 -20.35
CA ALA A 265 -31.97 22.00 -21.27
C ALA A 265 -31.91 23.39 -20.60
N SER A 266 -32.01 23.47 -19.26
CA SER A 266 -32.20 24.72 -18.52
C SER A 266 -30.93 25.39 -18.03
N ASP A 267 -29.77 24.72 -17.96
CA ASP A 267 -28.55 25.33 -17.42
C ASP A 267 -27.33 25.13 -18.33
N THR A 268 -26.94 26.23 -18.98
CA THR A 268 -25.60 26.53 -19.53
C THR A 268 -25.02 25.68 -20.67
N ILE A 269 -24.83 26.41 -21.78
CA ILE A 269 -23.83 26.25 -22.83
C ILE A 269 -22.54 25.57 -22.31
N ASN A 270 -22.25 24.36 -22.80
CA ASN A 270 -20.96 23.64 -22.74
C ASN A 270 -20.53 22.87 -21.47
N GLN A 271 -21.37 22.61 -20.47
CA GLN A 271 -20.97 21.69 -19.38
C GLN A 271 -20.99 20.23 -19.83
N LEU A 272 -19.80 19.65 -20.02
CA LEU A 272 -19.63 18.20 -20.18
C LEU A 272 -19.90 17.53 -18.83
N LEU A 273 -21.04 16.83 -18.70
CA LEU A 273 -21.33 15.99 -17.53
C LEU A 273 -20.35 14.83 -17.37
N ILE A 274 -19.65 14.45 -18.44
CA ILE A 274 -18.56 13.47 -18.43
C ILE A 274 -17.32 14.07 -19.09
N ASP A 275 -16.21 14.14 -18.35
CA ASP A 275 -14.87 14.47 -18.89
C ASP A 275 -13.96 13.25 -18.71
N VAL A 276 -13.50 12.67 -19.82
CA VAL A 276 -12.50 11.61 -19.84
C VAL A 276 -11.21 12.18 -20.38
N SER A 277 -10.15 12.06 -19.58
CA SER A 277 -8.82 12.54 -19.93
C SER A 277 -7.77 11.49 -19.58
N VAL A 278 -6.64 11.58 -20.27
CA VAL A 278 -5.47 10.74 -20.00
C VAL A 278 -4.32 11.58 -19.47
N PHE A 279 -3.42 10.95 -18.71
CA PHE A 279 -2.18 11.58 -18.24
C PHE A 279 -0.99 10.66 -18.51
N ASP A 280 0.19 11.27 -18.67
CA ASP A 280 1.46 10.56 -18.77
C ASP A 280 2.30 10.85 -17.51
N GLY A 281 2.19 9.97 -16.51
CA GLY A 281 2.83 10.19 -15.21
C GLY A 281 2.74 9.00 -14.28
N PHE A 282 3.44 9.09 -13.16
CA PHE A 282 3.32 8.12 -12.08
C PHE A 282 2.16 8.48 -11.14
N LEU A 283 1.39 7.47 -10.75
CA LEU A 283 0.25 7.54 -9.86
C LEU A 283 0.29 6.30 -8.94
N PRO A 284 0.51 6.47 -7.63
CA PRO A 284 0.80 5.34 -6.73
C PRO A 284 -0.43 4.49 -6.36
N GLY A 285 -1.61 4.73 -6.93
CA GLY A 285 -2.82 3.99 -6.60
C GLY A 285 -4.03 4.40 -7.43
N ARG A 286 -5.17 3.79 -7.12
CA ARG A 286 -6.48 4.26 -7.58
C ARG A 286 -7.05 5.23 -6.56
N ILE A 287 -7.65 6.31 -7.06
CA ILE A 287 -8.24 7.33 -6.21
C ILE A 287 -9.65 7.61 -6.70
N TYR A 288 -10.63 7.54 -5.81
CA TYR A 288 -12.01 7.96 -6.06
C TYR A 288 -12.34 9.11 -5.10
N ALA A 289 -12.55 10.30 -5.64
CA ALA A 289 -12.98 11.45 -4.87
C ALA A 289 -14.45 11.73 -5.19
N VAL A 290 -15.29 11.77 -4.17
CA VAL A 290 -16.70 12.12 -4.25
C VAL A 290 -16.88 13.46 -3.56
N ASP A 291 -17.36 14.44 -4.32
CA ASP A 291 -17.51 15.84 -3.90
C ASP A 291 -16.26 16.40 -3.21
N PRO A 292 -15.06 16.38 -3.84
CA PRO A 292 -13.81 16.76 -3.19
C PRO A 292 -13.74 18.19 -2.65
N GLN A 293 -14.69 19.06 -3.05
CA GLN A 293 -14.79 20.46 -2.64
C GLN A 293 -15.89 20.73 -1.60
N ASN A 294 -16.68 19.71 -1.21
CA ASN A 294 -17.78 19.85 -0.24
C ASN A 294 -17.37 19.25 1.11
N GLU A 295 -17.76 19.88 2.23
CA GLU A 295 -17.36 19.49 3.60
C GLU A 295 -17.60 18.01 3.97
N ASP A 296 -18.58 17.37 3.32
CA ASP A 296 -18.93 15.95 3.51
C ASP A 296 -18.29 15.04 2.44
N GLY A 297 -17.34 15.58 1.68
CA GLY A 297 -16.63 14.91 0.61
C GLY A 297 -15.84 13.72 1.11
N GLN A 298 -15.76 12.69 0.26
CA GLN A 298 -15.10 11.44 0.60
C GLN A 298 -14.03 11.09 -0.43
N LEU A 299 -12.92 10.57 0.06
CA LEU A 299 -11.81 10.08 -0.74
C LEU A 299 -11.63 8.59 -0.45
N PHE A 300 -11.53 7.78 -1.49
CA PHE A 300 -11.17 6.37 -1.42
C PHE A 300 -9.84 6.18 -2.14
N TYR A 301 -8.87 5.55 -1.49
CA TYR A 301 -7.54 5.34 -2.03
C TYR A 301 -7.15 3.87 -1.94
N PHE A 302 -6.70 3.32 -3.06
CA PHE A 302 -6.25 1.94 -3.17
C PHE A 302 -4.83 1.92 -3.74
N PRO A 303 -3.78 1.83 -2.91
CA PRO A 303 -2.39 1.82 -3.37
C PRO A 303 -2.13 0.60 -4.27
N TYR A 304 -1.34 0.80 -5.32
CA TYR A 304 -0.82 -0.33 -6.09
C TYR A 304 0.26 -1.03 -5.28
N LEU A 305 0.04 -2.31 -4.97
CA LEU A 305 0.96 -3.13 -4.17
C LEU A 305 1.57 -4.24 -5.02
N ASN A 306 2.75 -4.69 -4.60
CA ASN A 306 3.51 -5.69 -5.32
C ASN A 306 2.73 -6.99 -5.52
N ALA A 307 2.71 -7.51 -6.76
CA ALA A 307 2.10 -8.79 -7.12
C ALA A 307 0.63 -8.99 -6.67
N THR A 308 -0.11 -7.89 -6.45
CA THR A 308 -1.50 -7.95 -6.00
C THR A 308 -2.44 -7.74 -7.18
N THR A 309 -3.36 -8.66 -7.40
CA THR A 309 -4.40 -8.52 -8.42
C THR A 309 -5.21 -7.25 -8.18
N PRO A 310 -5.63 -6.50 -9.21
CA PRO A 310 -6.28 -5.20 -9.03
C PRO A 310 -7.58 -5.21 -8.20
N SER A 311 -8.20 -6.37 -8.00
CA SER A 311 -9.38 -6.56 -7.15
C SER A 311 -9.07 -6.72 -5.65
N ARG A 312 -7.83 -7.07 -5.30
CA ARG A 312 -7.37 -7.34 -3.93
C ARG A 312 -6.54 -6.20 -3.34
N LEU A 313 -6.60 -5.02 -3.95
CA LEU A 313 -5.91 -3.85 -3.42
C LEU A 313 -6.58 -3.43 -2.12
N PRO A 314 -5.85 -3.28 -1.00
CA PRO A 314 -6.41 -2.74 0.22
C PRO A 314 -6.80 -1.27 -0.01
N GLY A 315 -7.76 -0.80 0.77
CA GLY A 315 -8.33 0.53 0.62
C GLY A 315 -8.28 1.33 1.90
N PHE A 316 -8.20 2.65 1.75
CA PHE A 316 -8.40 3.61 2.82
C PHE A 316 -9.49 4.58 2.40
N THR A 317 -10.25 5.09 3.36
CA THR A 317 -11.16 6.21 3.10
C THR A 317 -10.95 7.35 4.08
N TRP A 318 -11.08 8.56 3.56
CA TRP A 318 -11.00 9.79 4.35
C TRP A 318 -12.17 10.69 4.01
N SER A 319 -12.73 11.34 5.03
CA SER A 319 -13.66 12.46 4.85
C SER A 319 -12.88 13.77 4.77
N GLN A 320 -13.39 14.80 4.09
CA GLN A 320 -12.73 16.12 4.03
C GLN A 320 -12.42 16.71 5.43
N ARG A 321 -13.27 16.43 6.42
CA ARG A 321 -13.06 16.87 7.82
C ARG A 321 -11.79 16.29 8.48
N GLN A 322 -11.22 15.23 7.89
CA GLN A 322 -9.95 14.64 8.31
C GLN A 322 -8.84 15.29 7.47
N THR A 323 -8.28 16.38 7.98
CA THR A 323 -7.23 17.15 7.30
C THR A 323 -5.95 16.32 7.09
N GLY A 324 -5.13 16.67 6.09
CA GLY A 324 -3.88 15.97 5.76
C GLY A 324 -3.99 15.06 4.53
N PRO A 325 -4.25 13.74 4.66
CA PRO A 325 -4.28 12.82 3.51
C PRO A 325 -5.29 13.22 2.43
N PHE A 326 -6.52 13.60 2.83
CA PHE A 326 -7.57 14.01 1.90
C PHE A 326 -7.11 15.15 1.00
N GLU A 327 -6.61 16.24 1.59
CA GLU A 327 -6.11 17.42 0.88
C GLU A 327 -4.91 17.08 -0.01
N THR A 328 -3.99 16.26 0.50
CA THR A 328 -2.78 15.86 -0.24
C THR A 328 -3.13 15.11 -1.51
N TYR A 329 -3.99 14.09 -1.41
CA TYR A 329 -4.37 13.26 -2.56
C TYR A 329 -5.30 13.99 -3.53
N THR A 330 -6.24 14.79 -3.04
CA THR A 330 -7.08 15.62 -3.93
C THR A 330 -6.24 16.66 -4.67
N HIS A 331 -5.29 17.32 -4.00
CA HIS A 331 -4.34 18.23 -4.64
C HIS A 331 -3.51 17.53 -5.73
N ALA A 332 -2.99 16.33 -5.44
CA ALA A 332 -2.25 15.54 -6.42
C ALA A 332 -3.10 15.17 -7.65
N ILE A 333 -4.37 14.77 -7.46
CA ILE A 333 -5.29 14.53 -8.57
C ILE A 333 -5.45 15.79 -9.42
N TRP A 334 -5.64 16.96 -8.80
CA TRP A 334 -5.83 18.22 -9.53
C TRP A 334 -4.58 18.65 -10.29
N GLN A 335 -3.37 18.42 -9.74
CA GLN A 335 -2.12 18.66 -10.47
C GLN A 335 -2.02 17.76 -11.71
N LEU A 336 -2.31 16.46 -11.56
CA LEU A 336 -2.34 15.54 -12.71
C LEU A 336 -3.42 15.94 -13.73
N TRP A 337 -4.57 16.40 -13.24
CA TRP A 337 -5.66 16.90 -14.09
C TRP A 337 -5.24 18.16 -14.86
N GLN A 338 -4.49 19.08 -14.27
CA GLN A 338 -4.01 20.26 -14.98
C GLN A 338 -2.99 19.90 -16.08
N ASN A 339 -2.21 18.84 -15.88
CA ASN A 339 -1.21 18.34 -16.82
C ASN A 339 -1.74 17.26 -17.77
N ARG A 340 -3.07 17.11 -17.88
CA ARG A 340 -3.70 16.05 -18.68
C ARG A 340 -3.70 16.37 -20.17
N SER A 341 -3.70 15.32 -21.00
CA SER A 341 -4.12 15.40 -22.39
C SER A 341 -5.58 14.98 -22.49
N ARG A 342 -6.40 15.75 -23.22
CA ARG A 342 -7.77 15.32 -23.51
C ARG A 342 -7.69 14.12 -24.45
N SER A 343 -8.33 13.02 -24.04
CA SER A 343 -8.53 11.88 -24.92
C SER A 343 -9.80 12.08 -25.74
N ASP A 344 -9.70 12.01 -27.06
CA ASP A 344 -10.86 11.97 -27.96
C ASP A 344 -11.52 10.59 -27.90
N VAL A 345 -12.09 10.21 -26.75
CA VAL A 345 -12.77 8.90 -26.53
C VAL A 345 -14.07 8.76 -27.36
N ARG A 346 -14.45 9.82 -28.10
CA ARG A 346 -15.62 9.85 -28.99
C ARG A 346 -15.31 9.37 -30.41
N GLN A 347 -14.04 9.17 -30.77
CA GLN A 347 -13.59 8.53 -32.01
C GLN A 347 -13.16 7.10 -31.70
#